data_AF-A0A0P0VIW1-F1
#
_entry.id   AF-A0A0P0VIW1-F1
#
_cell.length_a   1.000
_cell.length_b   1.000
_cell.length_c   1.000
_cell.angle_alpha   90.00
_cell.angle_beta   90.00
_cell.angle_gamma   90.00
#
_symmetry.space_group_name_H-M   'P 1'
#
loop_
_entity.id
_entity.type
_entity.pdbx_description
1 polymer ?
#
loop_
_entity_poly.entity_id
_entity_poly.type
_entity_poly.pdbx_seq_one_letter_code
_entity_poly.pdbx_strand_id
1 'polypeptide(L)'
;MAADAATALLLRCVVITTLLLPRAIAAYVYGDSGFGIPRNSTERFLYLQNQARADVGVAPLAWDGTVAAYAEKYAAARKGDCDLKHSGGPYGENIFWGSAGANWTATDAVASWASEKQWYNCSDDSCDAPGGRGCTHYKQMVWAKTTKVGCASVSCDANRGTFMVCEYDPPGNVPVLLYYYYYYTTVVILLLVLLLLYIYIYIYIYIYICIKKYIRIQTLYTYVLKKIK
;
A
#
# COMPACT_ATOMS: atom_id res chain seq x y z
N MET A 1 43.76 10.45 -15.83
CA MET A 1 42.99 11.17 -14.79
C MET A 1 41.84 12.03 -15.32
N ALA A 2 41.70 12.29 -16.64
CA ALA A 2 40.57 13.08 -17.17
C ALA A 2 39.31 12.26 -17.56
N ALA A 3 39.44 10.93 -17.76
CA ALA A 3 38.34 10.07 -18.20
C ALA A 3 37.35 9.69 -17.07
N ASP A 4 37.71 9.91 -15.81
CA ASP A 4 36.91 9.42 -14.68
C ASP A 4 35.78 10.39 -14.28
N ALA A 5 35.98 11.70 -14.49
CA ALA A 5 35.00 12.72 -14.10
C ALA A 5 33.79 12.78 -15.06
N ALA A 6 34.02 12.67 -16.37
CA ALA A 6 32.95 12.71 -17.38
C ALA A 6 32.00 11.51 -17.25
N THR A 7 32.57 10.33 -16.98
CA THR A 7 31.80 9.09 -16.80
C THR A 7 30.95 9.13 -15.53
N ALA A 8 31.50 9.67 -14.44
CA ALA A 8 30.74 9.88 -13.20
C ALA A 8 29.60 10.90 -13.36
N LEU A 9 29.80 11.96 -14.14
CA LEU A 9 28.77 12.96 -14.41
C LEU A 9 27.63 12.39 -15.28
N LEU A 10 27.96 11.64 -16.33
CA LEU A 10 26.96 10.97 -17.18
C LEU A 10 26.11 9.98 -16.39
N LEU A 11 26.72 9.17 -15.52
CA LEU A 11 25.99 8.22 -14.69
C LEU A 11 25.01 8.93 -13.74
N ARG A 12 25.41 10.07 -13.15
CA ARG A 12 24.52 10.90 -12.32
C ARG A 12 23.36 11.47 -13.12
N CYS A 13 23.58 11.97 -14.33
CA CYS A 13 22.52 12.49 -15.19
C CYS A 13 21.50 11.41 -15.60
N VAL A 14 21.96 10.20 -15.93
CA VAL A 14 21.06 9.07 -16.26
C VAL A 14 20.22 8.67 -15.04
N VAL A 15 20.82 8.60 -13.85
CA VAL A 15 20.09 8.29 -12.61
C VAL A 15 19.05 9.37 -12.29
N ILE A 16 19.41 10.66 -12.41
CA ILE A 16 18.48 11.76 -12.15
C ILE A 16 17.31 11.76 -13.16
N THR A 17 17.59 11.58 -14.45
CA THR A 17 16.55 11.58 -15.48
C THR A 17 15.61 10.38 -15.34
N THR A 18 16.14 9.18 -15.12
CA THR A 18 15.34 7.96 -14.93
C THR A 18 14.48 7.99 -13.65
N LEU A 19 14.91 8.69 -12.60
CA LEU A 19 14.14 8.81 -11.35
C LEU A 19 13.06 9.90 -11.41
N LEU A 20 13.28 10.99 -12.16
CA LEU A 20 12.36 12.12 -12.21
C LEU A 20 11.29 11.99 -13.30
N LEU A 21 11.62 11.40 -14.45
CA LEU A 21 10.68 11.23 -15.57
C LEU A 21 9.40 10.45 -15.20
N PRO A 22 9.45 9.33 -14.45
CA PRO A 22 8.24 8.60 -14.08
C PRO A 22 7.30 9.41 -13.19
N ARG A 23 7.85 10.24 -12.29
CA ARG A 23 7.05 11.11 -11.40
C ARG A 23 6.38 12.24 -12.17
N ALA A 24 7.09 12.86 -13.11
CA ALA A 24 6.53 13.91 -13.96
C ALA A 24 5.45 13.35 -14.91
N ILE A 25 5.67 12.17 -15.49
CA ILE A 25 4.66 11.50 -16.33
C ILE A 25 3.44 11.12 -15.49
N ALA A 26 3.62 10.56 -14.29
CA ALA A 26 2.50 10.28 -13.40
C ALA A 26 1.72 11.56 -13.04
N ALA A 27 2.40 12.65 -12.69
CA ALA A 27 1.75 13.93 -12.41
C ALA A 27 1.09 14.57 -13.64
N TYR A 28 1.56 14.32 -14.87
CA TYR A 28 0.92 14.79 -16.10
C TYR A 28 -0.27 13.92 -16.51
N VAL A 29 -0.16 12.60 -16.37
CA VAL A 29 -1.23 11.63 -16.70
C VAL A 29 -2.35 11.66 -15.67
N TYR A 30 -2.01 11.84 -14.39
CA TYR A 30 -2.97 11.92 -13.28
C TYR A 30 -3.19 13.36 -12.79
N GLY A 31 -2.64 14.35 -13.50
CA GLY A 31 -2.70 15.77 -13.16
C GLY A 31 -4.10 16.32 -13.24
N ASP A 32 -4.72 16.46 -12.08
CA ASP A 32 -5.79 17.39 -11.69
C ASP A 32 -6.54 18.07 -12.83
N SER A 33 -7.41 17.32 -13.52
CA SER A 33 -8.60 17.93 -14.08
C SER A 33 -9.65 17.99 -12.98
N GLY A 34 -9.61 19.05 -12.16
CA GLY A 34 -10.63 19.46 -11.19
C GLY A 34 -11.99 19.80 -11.82
N PHE A 35 -12.37 19.10 -12.89
CA PHE A 35 -13.60 19.28 -13.65
C PHE A 35 -14.24 17.91 -13.89
N GLY A 36 -14.95 17.40 -12.87
CA GLY A 36 -15.82 16.24 -13.05
C GLY A 36 -15.93 15.34 -11.83
N ILE A 37 -16.44 15.84 -10.68
CA ILE A 37 -17.04 14.90 -9.73
C ILE A 37 -18.25 14.29 -10.45
N PRO A 38 -18.33 12.95 -10.55
CA PRO A 38 -19.47 12.29 -11.17
C PRO A 38 -20.81 12.70 -10.57
N ARG A 39 -21.88 12.70 -11.38
CA ARG A 39 -23.23 13.01 -10.88
C ARG A 39 -23.93 11.81 -10.25
N ASN A 40 -23.73 10.60 -10.76
CA ASN A 40 -24.38 9.42 -10.23
C ASN A 40 -23.70 8.95 -8.93
N SER A 41 -24.48 8.33 -8.04
CA SER A 41 -24.01 7.91 -6.71
C SER A 41 -22.90 6.86 -6.80
N THR A 42 -23.02 5.89 -7.70
CA THR A 42 -22.05 4.82 -7.94
C THR A 42 -20.66 5.34 -8.27
N GLU A 43 -20.54 6.19 -9.28
CA GLU A 43 -19.27 6.79 -9.68
C GLU A 43 -18.73 7.74 -8.60
N ARG A 44 -19.59 8.41 -7.82
CA ARG A 44 -19.15 9.26 -6.67
C ARG A 44 -18.52 8.44 -5.56
N PHE A 45 -19.11 7.29 -5.18
CA PHE A 45 -18.52 6.39 -4.20
C PHE A 45 -17.12 5.98 -4.64
N LEU A 46 -16.99 5.48 -5.87
CA LEU A 46 -15.71 5.01 -6.40
C LEU A 46 -14.69 6.14 -6.49
N TYR A 47 -15.08 7.27 -7.08
CA TYR A 47 -14.20 8.41 -7.32
C TYR A 47 -13.60 8.95 -6.02
N LEU A 48 -14.44 9.22 -5.01
CA LEU A 48 -14.00 9.82 -3.75
C LEU A 48 -13.14 8.88 -2.92
N GLN A 49 -13.44 7.57 -2.93
CA GLN A 49 -12.56 6.60 -2.28
C GLN A 49 -11.22 6.49 -3.00
N ASN A 50 -11.21 6.53 -4.33
CA ASN A 50 -9.96 6.51 -5.10
C ASN A 50 -9.10 7.77 -4.91
N GLN A 51 -9.70 8.93 -4.62
CA GLN A 51 -8.96 10.11 -4.17
C GLN A 51 -8.25 9.83 -2.83
N ALA A 52 -8.97 9.30 -1.83
CA ALA A 52 -8.38 8.94 -0.54
C ALA A 52 -7.27 7.88 -0.66
N ARG A 53 -7.39 6.96 -1.62
CA ARG A 53 -6.37 5.94 -1.92
C ARG A 53 -5.13 6.53 -2.59
N ALA A 54 -5.32 7.49 -3.50
CA ALA A 54 -4.22 8.22 -4.14
C ALA A 54 -3.38 8.99 -3.11
N ASP A 55 -4.01 9.60 -2.11
CA ASP A 55 -3.34 10.33 -1.02
C ASP A 55 -2.31 9.48 -0.25
N VAL A 56 -2.52 8.17 -0.16
CA VAL A 56 -1.64 7.25 0.57
C VAL A 56 -0.88 6.28 -0.35
N GLY A 57 -0.95 6.50 -1.66
CA GLY A 57 -0.19 5.73 -2.65
C GLY A 57 -0.62 4.27 -2.81
N VAL A 58 -1.87 3.92 -2.49
CA VAL A 58 -2.42 2.58 -2.76
C VAL A 58 -3.18 2.56 -4.10
N ALA A 59 -3.15 1.42 -4.80
CA ALA A 59 -3.79 1.28 -6.12
C ALA A 59 -5.30 1.58 -6.06
N PRO A 60 -5.90 2.19 -7.10
CA PRO A 60 -7.34 2.49 -7.10
C PRO A 60 -8.18 1.20 -7.03
N LEU A 61 -9.36 1.30 -6.41
CA LEU A 61 -10.42 0.30 -6.47
C LEU A 61 -11.05 0.27 -7.86
N ALA A 62 -11.52 -0.90 -8.25
CA ALA A 62 -12.44 -1.09 -9.37
C ALA A 62 -13.86 -1.30 -8.85
N TRP A 63 -14.86 -0.78 -9.58
CA TRP A 63 -16.24 -1.13 -9.30
C TRP A 63 -16.50 -2.59 -9.70
N ASP A 64 -17.11 -3.37 -8.82
CA ASP A 64 -17.50 -4.75 -9.09
C ASP A 64 -19.01 -4.93 -8.95
N GLY A 65 -19.66 -5.36 -10.02
CA GLY A 65 -21.12 -5.51 -10.07
C GLY A 65 -21.66 -6.61 -9.15
N THR A 66 -20.88 -7.65 -8.85
CA THR A 66 -21.29 -8.71 -7.90
C THR A 66 -21.24 -8.19 -6.47
N VAL A 67 -20.19 -7.45 -6.13
CA VAL A 67 -20.06 -6.79 -4.81
C VAL A 67 -21.17 -5.73 -4.63
N ALA A 68 -21.46 -4.95 -5.68
CA ALA A 68 -22.52 -3.95 -5.67
C ALA A 68 -23.91 -4.59 -5.48
N ALA A 69 -24.20 -5.70 -6.16
CA ALA A 69 -25.46 -6.42 -6.00
C ALA A 69 -25.64 -6.95 -4.56
N TYR A 70 -24.55 -7.34 -3.88
CA TYR A 70 -24.60 -7.69 -2.46
C TYR A 70 -24.97 -6.48 -1.60
N ALA A 71 -24.29 -5.34 -1.82
CA ALA A 71 -24.57 -4.08 -1.13
C ALA A 71 -26.04 -3.63 -1.33
N GLU A 72 -26.57 -3.73 -2.55
CA GLU A 72 -27.96 -3.40 -2.88
C GLU A 72 -28.95 -4.29 -2.14
N LYS A 73 -28.72 -5.61 -2.14
CA LYS A 73 -29.54 -6.56 -1.41
C LYS A 73 -29.54 -6.26 0.09
N TYR A 74 -28.38 -5.93 0.65
CA TYR A 74 -28.27 -5.63 2.08
C TYR A 74 -28.93 -4.30 2.45
N ALA A 75 -28.68 -3.23 1.68
CA ALA A 75 -29.35 -1.95 1.85
C ALA A 75 -30.88 -2.11 1.81
N ALA A 76 -31.40 -2.86 0.84
CA ALA A 76 -32.83 -3.16 0.75
C ALA A 76 -33.36 -3.90 1.99
N ALA A 77 -32.60 -4.84 2.55
CA ALA A 77 -32.97 -5.56 3.78
C ALA A 77 -32.98 -4.66 5.03
N ARG A 78 -32.15 -3.60 5.07
CA ARG A 78 -32.12 -2.59 6.15
C ARG A 78 -33.14 -1.47 5.97
N LYS A 79 -33.86 -1.39 4.84
CA LYS A 79 -34.78 -0.29 4.54
C LYS A 79 -35.84 -0.03 5.63
N GLY A 80 -36.32 -1.07 6.31
CA GLY A 80 -37.40 -0.95 7.29
C GLY A 80 -37.03 -0.26 8.60
N ASP A 81 -35.78 -0.41 9.05
CA ASP A 81 -35.29 0.10 10.34
C ASP A 81 -34.09 1.05 10.19
N CYS A 82 -33.20 0.77 9.26
CA CYS A 82 -31.96 1.48 8.99
C CYS A 82 -30.98 1.57 10.17
N ASP A 83 -31.05 0.65 11.14
CA ASP A 83 -30.03 0.60 12.19
C ASP A 83 -28.67 0.28 11.57
N LEU A 84 -27.63 0.84 12.19
CA LEU A 84 -26.23 0.58 11.91
C LEU A 84 -25.81 -0.82 12.40
N LYS A 85 -26.25 -1.85 11.68
CA LYS A 85 -25.83 -3.25 11.86
C LYS A 85 -25.00 -3.66 10.65
N HIS A 86 -23.96 -4.45 10.89
CA HIS A 86 -23.15 -5.03 9.83
C HIS A 86 -23.85 -6.24 9.21
N SER A 87 -23.61 -6.51 7.92
CA SER A 87 -24.23 -7.66 7.21
C SER A 87 -23.73 -9.02 7.68
N GLY A 88 -22.51 -9.09 8.23
CA GLY A 88 -21.83 -10.35 8.53
C GLY A 88 -21.44 -11.14 7.27
N GLY A 89 -21.40 -10.48 6.12
CA GLY A 89 -21.04 -11.04 4.83
C GLY A 89 -19.57 -11.42 4.67
N PRO A 90 -19.18 -11.94 3.49
CA PRO A 90 -17.80 -12.28 3.18
C PRO A 90 -16.92 -11.06 2.84
N TYR A 91 -17.52 -9.88 2.70
CA TYR A 91 -16.85 -8.66 2.28
C TYR A 91 -16.44 -7.80 3.48
N GLY A 92 -15.49 -6.89 3.25
CA GLY A 92 -15.31 -5.76 4.16
C GLY A 92 -16.47 -4.80 3.98
N GLU A 93 -16.85 -4.05 5.01
CA GLU A 93 -18.09 -3.27 4.96
C GLU A 93 -17.92 -1.91 5.64
N ASN A 94 -18.37 -0.85 4.96
CA ASN A 94 -18.61 0.45 5.56
C ASN A 94 -20.09 0.78 5.45
N ILE A 95 -20.69 1.19 6.57
CA ILE A 95 -22.10 1.61 6.64
C ILE A 95 -22.19 3.09 7.05
N PHE A 96 -23.23 3.74 6.56
CA PHE A 96 -23.54 5.13 6.87
C PHE A 96 -25.04 5.27 7.07
N TRP A 97 -25.42 6.06 8.07
CA TRP A 97 -26.80 6.47 8.28
C TRP A 97 -26.87 7.99 8.36
N GLY A 98 -27.81 8.55 7.61
CA GLY A 98 -28.13 9.96 7.64
C GLY A 98 -29.56 10.19 8.12
N SER A 99 -29.75 11.21 8.95
CA SER A 99 -31.05 11.58 9.52
C SER A 99 -32.12 11.95 8.47
N ALA A 100 -33.38 11.80 8.85
CA ALA A 100 -34.54 12.18 8.05
C ALA A 100 -34.57 13.68 7.71
N GLY A 101 -35.18 14.02 6.57
CA GLY A 101 -35.38 15.41 6.13
C GLY A 101 -34.17 16.06 5.46
N ALA A 102 -33.01 15.40 5.44
CA ALA A 102 -31.83 15.82 4.68
C ALA A 102 -31.56 14.88 3.48
N ASN A 103 -31.03 15.45 2.40
CA ASN A 103 -30.66 14.72 1.19
C ASN A 103 -29.23 14.21 1.29
N TRP A 104 -29.02 13.18 2.10
CA TRP A 104 -27.70 12.55 2.24
C TRP A 104 -27.27 11.89 0.93
N THR A 105 -26.03 12.12 0.53
CA THR A 105 -25.45 11.63 -0.73
C THR A 105 -24.26 10.71 -0.48
N ALA A 106 -23.84 10.00 -1.53
CA ALA A 106 -22.58 9.23 -1.52
C ALA A 106 -21.37 10.07 -1.07
N THR A 107 -21.38 11.38 -1.35
CA THR A 107 -20.30 12.28 -0.93
C THR A 107 -20.27 12.47 0.56
N ASP A 108 -21.44 12.59 1.21
CA ASP A 108 -21.50 12.77 2.66
C ASP A 108 -21.03 11.52 3.39
N ALA A 109 -21.43 10.34 2.90
CA ALA A 109 -20.98 9.06 3.44
C ALA A 109 -19.46 8.89 3.30
N VAL A 110 -18.91 9.10 2.10
CA VAL A 110 -17.45 8.94 1.88
C VAL A 110 -16.67 10.02 2.62
N ALA A 111 -17.14 11.26 2.70
CA ALA A 111 -16.49 12.30 3.48
C ALA A 111 -16.48 11.97 4.98
N SER A 112 -17.58 11.41 5.51
CA SER A 112 -17.66 10.97 6.90
C SER A 112 -16.64 9.88 7.18
N TRP A 113 -16.56 8.83 6.35
CA TRP A 113 -15.56 7.78 6.50
C TRP A 113 -14.13 8.31 6.30
N ALA A 114 -13.90 9.17 5.31
CA ALA A 114 -12.60 9.76 5.02
C ALA A 114 -12.08 10.66 6.16
N SER A 115 -12.99 11.29 6.91
CA SER A 115 -12.63 12.17 8.03
C SER A 115 -11.91 11.42 9.16
N GLU A 116 -12.04 10.09 9.23
CA GLU A 116 -11.32 9.28 10.22
C GLU A 116 -9.81 9.18 9.96
N LYS A 117 -9.34 9.63 8.79
CA LYS A 117 -7.91 9.75 8.43
C LYS A 117 -7.10 10.42 9.53
N GLN A 118 -7.67 11.42 10.20
CA GLN A 118 -6.99 12.18 11.24
C GLN A 118 -6.63 11.34 12.49
N TRP A 119 -7.28 10.20 12.69
CA TRP A 119 -7.06 9.31 13.86
C TRP A 119 -6.32 8.02 13.49
N TYR A 120 -6.06 7.77 12.22
CA TYR A 120 -5.41 6.55 11.76
C TYR A 120 -3.94 6.80 11.43
N ASN A 121 -3.05 6.02 12.03
CA ASN A 121 -1.64 6.00 11.69
C ASN A 121 -1.30 4.75 10.86
N CYS A 122 -1.06 4.94 9.57
CA CYS A 122 -0.70 3.85 8.67
C CYS A 122 0.64 3.16 9.01
N SER A 123 1.52 3.82 9.78
CA SER A 123 2.89 3.33 10.04
C SER A 123 2.92 2.15 11.01
N ASP A 124 2.03 2.18 12.00
CA ASP A 124 1.94 1.19 13.08
C ASP A 124 0.55 0.55 13.18
N ASP A 125 -0.35 0.85 12.24
CA ASP A 125 -1.75 0.40 12.24
C ASP A 125 -2.55 0.85 13.47
N SER A 126 -2.13 1.94 14.13
CA SER A 126 -2.80 2.46 15.33
C SER A 126 -3.97 3.38 15.01
N CYS A 127 -4.90 3.43 15.96
CA CYS A 127 -6.14 4.17 15.88
C CYS A 127 -6.35 4.97 17.17
N ASP A 128 -6.16 6.29 17.11
CA ASP A 128 -6.30 7.18 18.26
C ASP A 128 -7.56 8.05 18.14
N ALA A 129 -8.71 7.39 18.03
CA ALA A 129 -9.99 8.03 17.84
C ALA A 129 -10.67 8.34 19.19
N PRO A 130 -11.14 9.58 19.42
CA PRO A 130 -11.71 9.97 20.71
C PRO A 130 -13.15 9.45 20.88
N GLY A 131 -13.49 9.02 22.10
CA GLY A 131 -14.89 8.86 22.54
C GLY A 131 -15.66 7.75 21.83
N GLY A 132 -15.03 6.61 21.57
CA GLY A 132 -15.68 5.47 20.89
C GLY A 132 -15.86 5.65 19.38
N ARG A 133 -15.34 6.74 18.81
CA ARG A 133 -15.12 6.82 17.36
C ARG A 133 -14.13 5.75 16.92
N GLY A 134 -14.21 5.36 15.66
CA GLY A 134 -13.27 4.44 15.04
C GLY A 134 -12.45 5.12 13.95
N CYS A 135 -11.52 4.36 13.41
CA CYS A 135 -10.84 4.67 12.15
C CYS A 135 -10.98 3.55 11.11
N THR A 136 -11.85 2.57 11.40
CA THR A 136 -12.03 1.36 10.60
C THR A 136 -12.68 1.64 9.26
N HIS A 137 -13.45 2.72 9.10
CA HIS A 137 -14.03 3.08 7.81
C HIS A 137 -12.96 3.64 6.87
N TYR A 138 -12.14 4.57 7.36
CA TYR A 138 -11.01 5.07 6.58
C TYR A 138 -10.01 3.96 6.27
N LYS A 139 -9.64 3.16 7.27
CA LYS A 139 -8.73 2.01 7.12
C LYS A 139 -9.23 1.03 6.05
N GLN A 140 -10.53 0.75 6.00
CA GLN A 140 -11.15 -0.07 4.96
C GLN A 140 -11.04 0.58 3.56
N MET A 141 -11.33 1.88 3.45
CA MET A 141 -11.23 2.61 2.17
C MET A 141 -9.82 2.54 1.57
N VAL A 142 -8.80 2.72 2.41
CA VAL A 142 -7.39 2.76 1.98
C VAL A 142 -6.67 1.42 2.08
N TRP A 143 -7.41 0.33 2.27
CA TRP A 143 -6.80 -0.98 2.43
C TRP A 143 -6.08 -1.43 1.16
N ALA A 144 -4.75 -1.58 1.25
CA ALA A 144 -3.91 -1.84 0.09
C ALA A 144 -4.27 -3.13 -0.65
N LYS A 145 -4.72 -4.16 0.09
CA LYS A 145 -5.10 -5.46 -0.49
C LYS A 145 -6.51 -5.48 -1.07
N THR A 146 -7.37 -4.56 -0.68
CA THR A 146 -8.71 -4.45 -1.26
C THR A 146 -8.59 -3.87 -2.66
N THR A 147 -9.24 -4.51 -3.62
CA THR A 147 -9.13 -4.17 -5.05
C THR A 147 -10.47 -3.80 -5.68
N LYS A 148 -11.56 -4.25 -5.09
CA LYS A 148 -12.91 -4.08 -5.62
C LYS A 148 -13.82 -3.47 -4.58
N VAL A 149 -14.79 -2.68 -5.06
CA VAL A 149 -15.83 -2.07 -4.24
C VAL A 149 -17.16 -2.09 -4.96
N GLY A 150 -18.24 -2.21 -4.20
CA GLY A 150 -19.60 -2.01 -4.68
C GLY A 150 -20.43 -1.38 -3.57
N CYS A 151 -21.26 -0.40 -3.89
CA CYS A 151 -21.99 0.37 -2.90
C CYS A 151 -23.45 0.55 -3.29
N ALA A 152 -24.30 0.74 -2.28
CA ALA A 152 -25.71 1.00 -2.44
C ALA A 152 -26.22 2.05 -1.45
N SER A 153 -27.35 2.66 -1.77
CA SER A 153 -28.05 3.63 -0.92
C SER A 153 -29.55 3.35 -0.98
N VAL A 154 -30.24 3.46 0.15
CA VAL A 154 -31.69 3.33 0.24
C VAL A 154 -32.27 4.44 1.12
N SER A 155 -33.41 4.99 0.70
CA SER A 155 -34.26 5.80 1.57
C SER A 155 -35.05 4.88 2.49
N CYS A 156 -34.90 5.10 3.79
CA CYS A 156 -35.49 4.28 4.83
C CYS A 156 -37.01 4.51 4.93
N ASP A 157 -37.75 3.46 5.27
CA ASP A 157 -39.18 3.53 5.49
C ASP A 157 -39.52 4.43 6.69
N ALA A 158 -40.79 4.87 6.76
CA ALA A 158 -41.30 5.72 7.83
C ALA A 158 -40.48 7.00 8.06
N ASN A 159 -39.84 7.53 7.01
CA ASN A 159 -38.98 8.70 7.08
C ASN A 159 -37.86 8.54 8.13
N ARG A 160 -37.23 7.36 8.21
CA ARG A 160 -36.11 7.08 9.13
C ARG A 160 -34.75 7.56 8.62
N GLY A 161 -34.70 8.23 7.46
CA GLY A 161 -33.48 8.77 6.89
C GLY A 161 -32.96 8.00 5.68
N THR A 162 -31.63 7.92 5.54
CA THR A 162 -30.96 7.25 4.42
C THR A 162 -29.89 6.30 4.95
N PHE A 163 -29.87 5.08 4.45
CA PHE A 163 -28.84 4.08 4.75
C PHE A 163 -27.99 3.83 3.52
N MET A 164 -26.68 3.86 3.68
CA MET A 164 -25.72 3.56 2.62
C MET A 164 -24.73 2.52 3.09
N VAL A 165 -24.33 1.63 2.19
CA VAL A 165 -23.36 0.58 2.46
C VAL A 165 -22.40 0.47 1.28
N CYS A 166 -21.13 0.28 1.58
CA CYS A 166 -20.10 -0.11 0.62
C CYS A 166 -19.46 -1.42 1.09
N GLU A 167 -19.35 -2.35 0.16
CA GLU A 167 -18.76 -3.67 0.33
C GLU A 167 -17.43 -3.73 -0.42
N TYR A 168 -16.45 -4.43 0.15
CA TYR A 168 -15.05 -4.40 -0.24
C TYR A 168 -14.48 -5.81 -0.41
N ASP A 169 -13.81 -6.05 -1.53
CA ASP A 169 -13.22 -7.37 -1.85
C ASP A 169 -11.73 -7.27 -2.26
N PRO A 170 -10.82 -8.00 -1.58
CA PRO A 170 -11.02 -8.70 -0.30
C PRO A 170 -11.32 -7.75 0.87
N PRO A 171 -11.84 -8.26 2.00
CA PRO A 171 -12.09 -7.49 3.21
C PRO A 171 -10.83 -6.78 3.71
N GLY A 172 -11.03 -5.55 4.19
CA GLY A 172 -10.02 -4.77 4.89
C GLY A 172 -9.98 -5.07 6.38
N ASN A 173 -9.28 -4.21 7.12
CA ASN A 173 -9.20 -4.28 8.58
C ASN A 173 -8.63 -5.58 9.16
N VAL A 174 -7.98 -6.44 8.36
CA VAL A 174 -7.25 -7.63 8.85
C VAL A 174 -5.89 -7.25 9.45
N PRO A 175 -5.34 -7.96 10.43
CA PRO A 175 -3.99 -7.66 10.91
C PRO A 175 -2.95 -7.90 9.79
N VAL A 176 -2.43 -6.84 9.12
CA VAL A 176 -1.48 -7.02 7.99
C VAL A 176 -0.05 -6.64 8.32
N LEU A 177 0.16 -5.61 9.14
CA LEU A 177 1.42 -4.86 9.05
C LEU A 177 2.58 -5.54 9.78
N LEU A 178 2.34 -6.16 10.95
CA LEU A 178 3.44 -6.78 11.69
C LEU A 178 4.00 -8.00 10.96
N TYR A 179 3.15 -8.88 10.41
CA TYR A 179 3.64 -10.11 9.79
C TYR A 179 4.42 -9.85 8.50
N TYR A 180 3.90 -8.99 7.62
CA TYR A 180 4.56 -8.70 6.34
C TYR A 180 5.84 -7.87 6.54
N TYR A 181 5.82 -6.82 7.36
CA TYR A 181 7.03 -6.05 7.64
C TYR A 181 8.09 -6.91 8.35
N TYR A 182 7.70 -7.74 9.32
CA TYR A 182 8.62 -8.69 9.96
C TYR A 182 9.16 -9.71 8.96
N TYR A 183 8.32 -10.27 8.09
CA TYR A 183 8.76 -11.20 7.05
C TYR A 183 9.74 -10.55 6.07
N TYR A 184 9.45 -9.33 5.59
CA TYR A 184 10.36 -8.63 4.67
C TYR A 184 11.65 -8.21 5.34
N THR A 185 11.60 -7.65 6.55
CA THR A 185 12.81 -7.28 7.29
C THR A 185 13.64 -8.51 7.61
N THR A 186 13.04 -9.61 8.04
CA THR A 186 13.77 -10.87 8.27
C THR A 186 14.37 -11.44 6.99
N VAL A 187 13.64 -11.46 5.87
CA VAL A 187 14.18 -11.89 4.56
C VAL A 187 15.34 -11.00 4.12
N VAL A 188 15.21 -9.68 4.21
CA VAL A 188 16.29 -8.74 3.85
C VAL A 188 17.50 -8.93 4.76
N ILE A 189 17.31 -9.07 6.08
CA ILE A 189 18.39 -9.36 7.02
C ILE A 189 19.07 -10.69 6.67
N LEU A 190 18.31 -11.74 6.38
CA LEU A 190 18.87 -13.03 5.97
C LEU A 190 19.68 -12.92 4.67
N LEU A 191 19.20 -12.18 3.68
CA LEU A 191 19.93 -11.93 2.44
C LEU A 191 21.23 -11.16 2.68
N LEU A 192 21.21 -10.14 3.54
CA LEU A 192 22.41 -9.41 3.94
C LEU A 192 23.41 -10.31 4.68
N VAL A 193 22.95 -11.16 5.59
CA VAL A 193 23.79 -12.13 6.30
C VAL A 193 24.42 -13.12 5.31
N LEU A 194 23.65 -13.65 4.37
CA LEU A 194 24.17 -14.55 3.33
C LEU A 194 25.22 -13.85 2.43
N LEU A 195 24.99 -12.59 2.07
CA LEU A 195 25.95 -11.80 1.31
C LEU A 195 27.25 -11.58 2.09
N LEU A 196 27.17 -11.25 3.37
CA LEU A 196 28.34 -11.08 4.24
C LEU A 196 29.12 -12.39 4.41
N LEU A 197 28.43 -13.52 4.57
CA LEU A 197 29.05 -14.84 4.63
C LEU A 197 29.76 -15.20 3.33
N TYR A 198 29.12 -14.92 2.19
CA TYR A 198 29.74 -15.10 0.87
C TYR A 198 31.02 -14.28 0.71
N ILE A 199 30.99 -13.00 1.07
CA ILE A 199 32.16 -12.11 1.03
C ILE A 199 33.27 -12.63 1.96
N TYR A 200 32.91 -13.03 3.17
CA TYR A 200 33.86 -13.59 4.15
C TYR A 200 34.55 -14.85 3.61
N ILE A 201 33.79 -15.81 3.07
CA ILE A 201 34.32 -17.04 2.48
C ILE A 201 35.23 -16.73 1.29
N TYR A 202 34.84 -15.78 0.44
CA TYR A 202 35.63 -15.36 -0.71
C TYR A 202 36.99 -14.77 -0.29
N ILE A 203 36.99 -13.87 0.70
CA ILE A 203 38.22 -13.29 1.27
C ILE A 203 39.11 -14.38 1.89
N TYR A 204 38.51 -15.30 2.65
CA TYR A 204 39.25 -16.41 3.27
C TYR A 204 39.93 -17.30 2.23
N ILE A 205 39.22 -17.69 1.16
CA ILE A 205 39.77 -18.48 0.05
C ILE A 205 40.89 -17.71 -0.65
N TYR A 206 40.70 -16.41 -0.90
CA TYR A 206 41.72 -15.57 -1.53
C TYR A 206 43.00 -15.48 -0.70
N ILE A 207 42.89 -15.24 0.62
CA ILE A 207 44.03 -15.21 1.54
C ILE A 207 44.72 -16.58 1.56
N TYR A 208 43.97 -17.68 1.64
CA TYR A 208 44.51 -19.04 1.61
C TYR A 208 45.33 -19.31 0.34
N ILE A 209 44.81 -18.93 -0.84
CA ILE A 209 45.52 -19.05 -2.12
C ILE A 209 46.80 -18.20 -2.13
N CYS A 210 46.73 -16.96 -1.65
CA CYS A 210 47.87 -16.05 -1.54
C CYS A 210 48.99 -16.62 -0.65
N ILE A 211 48.65 -17.15 0.53
CA ILE A 211 49.61 -17.79 1.45
C ILE A 211 50.25 -19.01 0.80
N LYS A 212 49.45 -19.90 0.17
CA LYS A 212 49.97 -21.10 -0.50
C LYS A 212 50.93 -20.75 -1.64
N LYS A 213 50.64 -19.69 -2.40
CA LYS A 213 51.53 -19.19 -3.46
C LYS A 213 52.81 -18.59 -2.88
N TYR A 214 52.73 -17.82 -1.80
CA TYR A 214 53.89 -17.25 -1.10
C TYR A 214 54.84 -18.34 -0.57
N ILE A 215 54.30 -19.35 0.12
CA ILE A 215 55.09 -20.49 0.63
C ILE A 215 55.82 -21.21 -0.51
N ARG A 216 55.14 -21.48 -1.63
CA ARG A 216 55.76 -22.13 -2.80
C ARG A 216 56.93 -21.32 -3.37
N ILE A 217 56.80 -19.99 -3.45
CA ILE A 217 57.88 -19.10 -3.90
C ILE A 217 59.06 -19.16 -2.93
N GLN A 218 58.82 -19.10 -1.61
CA GLN A 218 59.87 -19.20 -0.61
C GLN A 218 60.60 -20.55 -0.63
N THR A 219 59.88 -21.65 -0.83
CA THR A 219 60.48 -22.99 -1.01
C THR A 219 61.37 -23.04 -2.24
N LEU A 220 60.92 -22.48 -3.38
CA LEU A 220 61.71 -22.41 -4.61
C LEU A 220 62.94 -21.53 -4.44
N TYR A 221 62.80 -20.35 -3.82
CA TYR A 221 63.92 -19.45 -3.55
C TYR A 221 64.99 -20.11 -2.68
N THR A 222 64.57 -20.77 -1.60
CA THR A 222 65.48 -21.53 -0.72
C THR A 222 66.17 -22.67 -1.47
N TYR A 223 65.46 -23.38 -2.34
CA TYR A 223 66.01 -24.45 -3.17
C TYR A 223 67.08 -23.93 -4.14
N VAL A 224 66.82 -22.79 -4.81
CA VAL A 224 67.78 -22.16 -5.73
C VAL A 224 69.02 -21.67 -4.98
N LEU A 225 68.86 -21.00 -3.84
CA LEU A 225 70.00 -20.54 -3.03
C LEU A 225 70.90 -21.68 -2.56
N LYS A 226 70.32 -22.85 -2.23
CA LYS A 226 71.10 -24.05 -1.88
C LYS A 226 71.88 -24.65 -3.05
N LYS A 227 71.50 -24.36 -4.30
CA LYS A 227 72.23 -24.81 -5.50
C LYS A 227 73.32 -23.84 -5.96
N ILE A 228 73.29 -22.59 -5.51
CA ILE A 228 74.29 -21.57 -5.85
C ILE A 228 75.50 -21.64 -4.89
N LYS A 229 75.30 -22.11 -3.66
CA LYS A 229 76.38 -22.39 -2.69
C LYS A 229 76.98 -23.77 -2.94
#